data_AF-A0A5C1Q2P9-F1
#
_entry.id   AF-A0A5C1Q2P9-F1
#
_cell.length_a   1.000
_cell.length_b   1.000
_cell.length_c   1.000
_cell.angle_alpha   90.00
_cell.angle_beta   90.00
_cell.angle_gamma   90.00
#
_symmetry.space_group_name_H-M   'P 1'
#
loop_
_entity.id
_entity.type
_entity.pdbx_description
1 polymer ?
#
loop_
_entity_poly.entity_id
_entity_poly.type
_entity_poly.pdbx_seq_one_letter_code
_entity_poly.pdbx_strand_id
1 'polypeptide(L)'
;MTSPSPSSVVEPPLDARRAREQRLRAALPSTIEFLQRRRADLIDPVVIDDFVAIHWMEWHGGTLRLTVTGRNICAQIGLRPAR
;
A
#
# COMPACT_ATOMS: atom_id res chain seq x y z
N MET A 1 14.71 9.20 -39.42
CA MET A 1 14.63 8.04 -38.52
C MET A 1 15.28 8.43 -37.21
N THR A 2 14.50 8.92 -36.23
CA THR A 2 14.98 9.22 -34.88
C THR A 2 14.00 8.60 -33.91
N SER A 3 14.42 7.50 -33.28
CA SER A 3 13.66 6.82 -32.24
C SER A 3 13.49 7.75 -31.02
N PRO A 4 12.30 7.81 -30.39
CA PRO A 4 12.17 8.45 -29.09
C PRO A 4 12.73 7.52 -27.99
N SER A 5 13.63 8.05 -27.16
CA SER A 5 14.16 7.38 -25.96
C SER A 5 13.03 7.05 -24.96
N PRO A 6 12.97 5.83 -24.40
CA PRO A 6 12.00 5.46 -23.38
C PRO A 6 12.58 5.68 -21.98
N SER A 7 12.69 6.91 -21.49
CA SER A 7 13.10 7.16 -20.08
C SER A 7 12.77 8.58 -19.66
N SER A 8 11.50 8.84 -19.39
CA SER A 8 11.14 9.88 -18.43
C SER A 8 10.15 9.29 -17.45
N VAL A 9 10.59 8.22 -16.77
CA VAL A 9 9.97 7.88 -15.49
C VAL A 9 10.53 8.93 -14.53
N VAL A 10 9.82 10.05 -14.37
CA VAL A 10 10.17 11.05 -13.38
C VAL A 10 9.96 10.39 -12.02
N GLU A 11 11.02 9.80 -11.48
CA GLU A 11 11.06 9.29 -10.12
C GLU A 11 10.64 10.45 -9.20
N PRO A 12 9.59 10.29 -8.38
CA PRO A 12 9.14 11.37 -7.51
C PRO A 12 10.27 11.73 -6.53
N PRO A 13 10.41 13.02 -6.18
CA PRO A 13 11.37 13.45 -5.16
C PRO A 13 11.25 12.60 -3.89
N LEU A 14 12.37 12.30 -3.25
CA LEU A 14 12.43 11.42 -2.07
C LEU A 14 11.47 11.87 -0.96
N ASP A 15 11.27 13.17 -0.81
CA ASP A 15 10.33 13.75 0.15
C ASP A 15 8.87 13.43 -0.18
N ALA A 16 8.48 13.46 -1.46
CA ALA A 16 7.15 13.07 -1.91
C ALA A 16 6.89 11.58 -1.66
N ARG A 17 7.90 10.73 -1.87
CA ARG A 17 7.83 9.30 -1.57
C ARG A 17 7.64 9.07 -0.06
N ARG A 18 8.44 9.73 0.77
CA ARG A 18 8.31 9.65 2.24
C ARG A 18 6.95 10.15 2.74
N ALA A 19 6.45 11.26 2.20
CA ALA A 19 5.13 11.78 2.54
C ALA A 19 4.01 10.83 2.13
N ARG A 20 4.14 10.13 0.99
CA ARG A 20 3.20 9.09 0.56
C ARG A 20 3.24 7.88 1.50
N GLU A 21 4.44 7.37 1.82
CA GLU A 21 4.59 6.28 2.78
C GLU A 21 3.98 6.62 4.14
N GLN A 22 4.20 7.83 4.66
CA GLN A 22 3.61 8.28 5.93
C GLN A 22 2.07 8.30 5.88
N ARG A 23 1.48 8.79 4.78
CA ARG A 23 0.03 8.73 4.56
C ARG A 23 -0.49 7.29 4.55
N LEU A 24 0.23 6.39 3.88
CA LEU A 24 -0.11 4.96 3.84
C LEU A 24 0.00 4.30 5.22
N ARG A 25 1.02 4.66 6.03
CA ARG A 25 1.11 4.19 7.43
C ARG A 25 -0.08 4.65 8.26
N ALA A 26 -0.52 5.90 8.08
CA ALA A 26 -1.67 6.45 8.80
C ALA A 26 -3.00 5.79 8.35
N ALA A 27 -3.11 5.41 7.08
CA ALA A 27 -4.30 4.74 6.54
C ALA A 27 -4.35 3.22 6.82
N LEU A 28 -3.21 2.59 7.13
CA LEU A 28 -3.09 1.15 7.34
C LEU A 28 -4.04 0.58 8.42
N PRO A 29 -4.18 1.19 9.63
CA PRO A 29 -5.11 0.73 10.66
C PRO A 29 -6.54 0.57 10.15
N SER A 30 -7.10 1.62 9.55
CA SER A 30 -8.48 1.65 9.05
C SER A 30 -8.66 0.68 7.90
N THR A 31 -7.67 0.60 7.00
CA THR A 31 -7.65 -0.35 5.88
C THR A 31 -7.75 -1.79 6.40
N ILE A 32 -6.98 -2.15 7.43
CA ILE A 32 -7.01 -3.48 8.03
C ILE A 32 -8.36 -3.76 8.70
N GLU A 33 -8.95 -2.80 9.41
CA GLU A 33 -10.28 -2.93 10.00
C GLU A 33 -11.35 -3.20 8.92
N PHE A 34 -11.28 -2.49 7.79
CA PHE A 34 -12.17 -2.73 6.65
C PHE A 34 -11.97 -4.11 6.04
N LEU A 35 -10.73 -4.56 5.86
CA LEU A 35 -10.44 -5.91 5.37
C LEU A 35 -10.95 -7.01 6.32
N GLN A 36 -10.78 -6.83 7.64
CA GLN A 36 -11.31 -7.76 8.65
C GLN A 36 -12.83 -7.86 8.60
N ARG A 37 -13.52 -6.75 8.31
CA ARG A 37 -14.98 -6.70 8.14
C ARG A 37 -15.47 -7.13 6.76
N ARG A 38 -14.58 -7.59 5.87
CA ARG A 38 -14.87 -7.87 4.45
C ARG A 38 -15.51 -6.68 3.72
N ARG A 39 -15.11 -5.47 4.08
CA ARG A 39 -15.60 -4.20 3.54
C ARG A 39 -14.50 -3.50 2.73
N ALA A 40 -13.83 -4.26 1.86
CA ALA A 40 -12.82 -3.69 0.96
C ALA A 40 -13.39 -2.59 0.05
N ASP A 41 -14.69 -2.64 -0.23
CA ASP A 41 -15.42 -1.62 -1.01
C ASP A 41 -15.43 -0.23 -0.37
N LEU A 42 -15.10 -0.11 0.92
CA LEU A 42 -14.97 1.18 1.61
C LEU A 42 -13.56 1.79 1.52
N ILE A 43 -12.61 1.04 0.98
CA ILE A 43 -11.23 1.46 0.83
C ILE A 43 -11.10 2.06 -0.56
N ASP A 44 -10.56 3.26 -0.65
CA ASP A 44 -10.30 3.89 -1.94
C ASP A 44 -9.40 2.97 -2.80
N PRO A 45 -9.78 2.64 -4.04
CA PRO A 45 -9.00 1.73 -4.88
C PRO A 45 -7.57 2.24 -5.12
N VAL A 46 -7.37 3.56 -5.16
CA VAL A 46 -6.04 4.17 -5.30
C VAL A 46 -5.17 3.84 -4.08
N VAL A 47 -5.76 3.83 -2.88
CA VAL A 47 -5.04 3.46 -1.66
C VAL A 47 -4.65 1.98 -1.66
N ILE A 48 -5.51 1.10 -2.20
CA ILE A 48 -5.19 -0.32 -2.37
C ILE A 48 -4.03 -0.49 -3.35
N ASP A 49 -4.10 0.15 -4.52
CA ASP A 49 -3.04 0.10 -5.53
C ASP A 49 -1.71 0.61 -4.95
N ASP A 50 -1.75 1.68 -4.16
CA ASP A 50 -0.58 2.21 -3.46
C ASP A 50 0.04 1.18 -2.50
N PHE A 51 -0.78 0.48 -1.70
CA PHE A 51 -0.30 -0.57 -0.79
C PHE A 51 0.30 -1.77 -1.53
N VAL A 52 -0.28 -2.12 -2.68
CA VAL A 52 0.23 -3.20 -3.53
C VAL A 52 1.55 -2.79 -4.19
N ALA A 53 1.63 -1.55 -4.71
CA ALA A 53 2.84 -1.02 -5.35
C ALA A 53 4.05 -0.96 -4.40
N ILE A 54 3.84 -0.74 -3.11
CA ILE A 54 4.92 -0.75 -2.09
C ILE A 54 5.10 -2.12 -1.39
N HIS A 55 4.49 -3.19 -1.91
CA HIS A 55 4.55 -4.55 -1.38
C HIS A 55 4.10 -4.71 0.07
N TRP A 56 3.19 -3.87 0.57
CA TRP A 56 2.61 -4.05 1.91
C TRP A 56 1.37 -4.95 1.87
N MET A 57 0.67 -4.93 0.75
CA MET A 57 -0.46 -5.81 0.46
C MET A 57 -0.26 -6.51 -0.88
N GLU A 58 -0.95 -7.62 -1.06
CA GLU A 58 -0.96 -8.36 -2.31
C GLU A 58 -2.34 -8.93 -2.59
N TRP A 59 -2.66 -9.04 -3.88
CA TRP A 59 -3.85 -9.73 -4.35
C TRP A 59 -3.61 -11.24 -4.36
N HIS A 60 -4.42 -11.98 -3.61
CA HIS A 60 -4.37 -13.43 -3.54
C HIS A 60 -5.74 -14.00 -3.85
N GLY A 61 -5.92 -14.49 -5.09
CA GLY A 61 -7.14 -15.17 -5.53
C GLY A 61 -8.42 -14.33 -5.37
N GLY A 62 -8.35 -13.03 -5.62
CA GLY A 62 -9.48 -12.10 -5.48
C GLY A 62 -9.66 -11.52 -4.06
N THR A 63 -8.81 -11.88 -3.10
CA THR A 63 -8.79 -11.26 -1.77
C THR A 63 -7.51 -10.48 -1.56
N LEU A 64 -7.60 -9.32 -0.91
CA LEU A 64 -6.43 -8.54 -0.53
C LEU A 64 -5.88 -9.06 0.80
N ARG A 65 -4.58 -9.39 0.84
CA ARG A 65 -3.88 -9.88 2.03
C ARG A 65 -2.67 -9.03 2.38
N LEU A 66 -2.33 -8.97 3.65
CA LEU A 66 -1.07 -8.39 4.11
C LEU A 66 0.10 -9.30 3.72
N THR A 67 1.15 -8.70 3.17
CA THR A 67 2.43 -9.39 2.93
C THR A 67 3.22 -9.52 4.24
N VAL A 68 4.40 -10.16 4.18
CA VAL A 68 5.36 -10.16 5.30
C VAL A 68 5.76 -8.72 5.67
N THR A 69 6.06 -7.89 4.67
CA THR A 69 6.42 -6.47 4.87
C THR A 69 5.28 -5.71 5.54
N GLY A 70 4.05 -5.86 5.06
CA GLY A 70 2.88 -5.20 5.66
C GLY A 70 2.67 -5.59 7.12
N ARG A 71 2.83 -6.88 7.47
CA ARG A 71 2.77 -7.35 8.87
C ARG A 71 3.86 -6.74 9.75
N ASN A 72 5.09 -6.62 9.23
CA ASN A 72 6.18 -5.98 9.98
C ASN A 72 5.90 -4.50 10.22
N ILE A 73 5.34 -3.79 9.24
CA ILE A 73 4.94 -2.39 9.41
C ILE A 73 3.82 -2.27 10.45
N CYS A 74 2.82 -3.17 10.44
CA CYS A 74 1.79 -3.20 11.47
C CYS A 74 2.40 -3.32 12.87
N ALA A 75 3.33 -4.26 13.05
CA ALA A 75 4.04 -4.45 14.31
C ALA A 75 4.85 -3.20 14.71
N GLN A 76 5.50 -2.53 13.76
CA GLN A 76 6.26 -1.30 14.00
C GLN A 76 5.38 -0.14 14.47
N ILE A 77 4.16 -0.01 13.94
CA ILE A 77 3.22 1.05 14.35
C ILE A 77 2.35 0.65 15.55
N GLY A 78 2.62 -0.50 16.17
CA GLY A 78 1.88 -0.98 17.35
C GLY A 78 0.48 -1.51 17.06
N LEU A 79 0.12 -1.69 15.78
CA LEU A 79 -1.07 -2.44 15.41
C LEU A 79 -0.83 -3.91 15.73
N ARG A 80 -1.47 -4.43 16.78
CA ARG A 80 -1.63 -5.87 16.94
C ARG A 80 -2.71 -6.31 15.97
N PRO A 81 -2.38 -7.05 14.88
CA PRO A 81 -3.42 -7.74 14.15
C PRO A 81 -4.12 -8.69 15.13
N ALA A 82 -5.44 -8.64 15.18
CA ALA A 82 -6.22 -9.56 16.01
C ALA A 82 -5.83 -11.00 15.61
N ARG A 83 -5.46 -11.78 16.63
CA ARG A 83 -4.81 -13.08 16.51
C ARG A 83 -5.76 -14.15 15.97
#